data_AF-A0A2A2IAK3-F1
#
_entry.id   AF-A0A2A2IAK3-F1
#
_cell.length_a   1.000
_cell.length_b   1.000
_cell.length_c   1.000
_cell.angle_alpha   90.00
_cell.angle_beta   90.00
_cell.angle_gamma   90.00
#
_symmetry.space_group_name_H-M   'P 1'
#
loop_
_entity.id
_entity.type
_entity.pdbx_description
1 polymer ?
#
loop_
_entity_poly.entity_id
_entity_poly.type
_entity_poly.pdbx_seq_one_letter_code
_entity_poly.pdbx_strand_id
1 'polypeptide(L)'
;MPIKILTDNYGIPLEREFEAWIVKGIREYFKQIDENIEIVAVSPKEEKKYPADASFFHNGKVIGLQFKRPKFKELGGKYIICYSRMEWDIDKPEHQYDLIKNNNNIYYALPTFINRAWQENALHHCFFWRPNKKDKHKYVWYNNSNANISLLERTDAYRWGTFIEQIYSDNIGVWVGKKGKHKNVYNYINDFLSWDDHKKELNDEQSKNRKTQDNESFIGEQEDNSIYYFIFIPMNEH
;
A
#
# COMPACT_ATOMS: atom_id res chain seq x y z
N MET A 1 32.22 5.97 26.74
CA MET A 1 30.77 6.21 26.89
C MET A 1 30.14 4.97 27.48
N PRO A 2 29.30 5.06 28.54
CA PRO A 2 28.64 3.89 29.09
C PRO A 2 27.60 3.36 28.11
N ILE A 3 27.62 2.04 27.88
CA ILE A 3 26.62 1.32 27.10
C ILE A 3 25.34 1.28 27.94
N LYS A 4 24.34 2.10 27.58
CA LYS A 4 22.99 1.98 28.15
C LYS A 4 22.30 0.79 27.49
N ILE A 5 21.96 -0.22 28.29
CA ILE A 5 21.06 -1.30 27.87
C ILE A 5 19.67 -0.66 27.77
N LEU A 6 19.11 -0.69 26.57
CA LEU A 6 17.84 -0.06 26.22
C LEU A 6 16.69 -0.97 26.70
N THR A 7 15.91 -0.51 27.68
CA THR A 7 14.69 -1.19 28.19
C THR A 7 13.56 -1.16 27.15
N ASP A 8 12.55 -2.02 27.31
CA ASP A 8 11.49 -2.40 26.35
C ASP A 8 10.79 -1.26 25.56
N ASN A 9 10.83 -0.01 26.05
CA ASN A 9 10.34 1.19 25.36
C ASN A 9 11.25 1.70 24.22
N TYR A 10 12.42 1.13 24.02
CA TYR A 10 13.40 1.55 23.00
C TYR A 10 13.60 0.52 21.88
N GLY A 11 12.78 -0.54 21.84
CA GLY A 11 12.78 -1.48 20.73
C GLY A 11 12.29 -0.81 19.44
N ILE A 12 12.99 -1.03 18.35
CA ILE A 12 12.57 -0.59 17.01
C ILE A 12 11.20 -1.20 16.69
N PRO A 13 10.17 -0.42 16.33
CA PRO A 13 8.86 -0.96 16.00
C PRO A 13 8.91 -1.90 14.80
N LEU A 14 8.04 -2.89 14.79
CA LEU A 14 7.77 -3.74 13.63
C LEU A 14 6.95 -2.96 12.60
N GLU A 15 6.98 -3.43 11.35
CA GLU A 15 6.18 -2.82 10.27
C GLU A 15 4.67 -2.82 10.60
N ARG A 16 4.17 -3.93 11.15
CA ARG A 16 2.78 -4.07 11.62
C ARG A 16 2.41 -3.11 12.75
N GLU A 17 3.37 -2.69 13.58
CA GLU A 17 3.11 -1.71 14.64
C GLU A 17 2.95 -0.30 14.05
N PHE A 18 3.81 0.06 13.10
CA PHE A 18 3.64 1.31 12.35
C PHE A 18 2.31 1.35 11.62
N GLU A 19 1.95 0.27 10.92
CA GLU A 19 0.65 0.12 10.27
C GLU A 19 -0.50 0.37 11.27
N ALA A 20 -0.52 -0.34 12.40
CA ALA A 20 -1.57 -0.21 13.40
C ALA A 20 -1.70 1.23 13.94
N TRP A 21 -0.58 1.88 14.27
CA TRP A 21 -0.60 3.24 14.81
C TRP A 21 -1.05 4.28 13.78
N ILE A 22 -0.59 4.16 12.53
CA ILE A 22 -0.99 5.08 11.46
C ILE A 22 -2.46 4.88 11.11
N VAL A 23 -2.92 3.64 10.95
CA VAL A 23 -4.34 3.30 10.71
C VAL A 23 -5.23 3.84 11.83
N LYS A 24 -4.82 3.66 13.10
CA LYS A 24 -5.52 4.24 14.26
C LYS A 24 -5.61 5.76 14.14
N GLY A 25 -4.49 6.44 13.88
CA GLY A 25 -4.47 7.89 13.71
C GLY A 25 -5.39 8.37 12.58
N ILE A 26 -5.45 7.64 11.46
CA ILE A 26 -6.35 7.98 10.34
C ILE A 26 -7.81 7.89 10.79
N ARG A 27 -8.20 6.81 11.50
CA ARG A 27 -9.56 6.67 12.04
C ARG A 27 -9.90 7.79 13.03
N GLU A 28 -8.95 8.15 13.91
CA GLU A 28 -9.13 9.22 14.87
C GLU A 28 -9.29 10.58 14.19
N TYR A 29 -8.51 10.87 13.14
CA TYR A 29 -8.65 12.09 12.34
C TYR A 29 -10.06 12.22 11.75
N PHE A 30 -10.55 11.18 11.06
CA PHE A 30 -11.88 11.24 10.44
C PHE A 30 -12.99 11.34 11.49
N LYS A 31 -12.86 10.61 12.61
CA LYS A 31 -13.79 10.73 13.73
C LYS A 31 -13.83 12.15 14.31
N GLN A 32 -12.70 12.85 14.38
CA GLN A 32 -12.63 14.23 14.89
C GLN A 32 -13.37 15.23 13.98
N ILE A 33 -13.49 14.94 12.69
CA ILE A 33 -14.23 15.77 11.72
C ILE A 33 -15.64 15.22 11.45
N ASP A 34 -16.15 14.36 12.33
CA ASP A 34 -17.49 13.73 12.26
C ASP A 34 -17.73 12.90 10.98
N GLU A 35 -16.67 12.31 10.44
CA GLU A 35 -16.74 11.38 9.32
C GLU A 35 -16.41 9.96 9.78
N ASN A 36 -17.22 8.99 9.34
CA ASN A 36 -16.92 7.58 9.53
C ASN A 36 -16.34 7.01 8.24
N ILE A 37 -15.13 6.47 8.34
CA ILE A 37 -14.47 5.75 7.25
C ILE A 37 -14.29 4.27 7.60
N GLU A 38 -14.36 3.44 6.57
CA GLU A 38 -14.01 2.03 6.65
C GLU A 38 -12.58 1.85 6.14
N ILE A 39 -11.71 1.27 6.98
CA ILE A 39 -10.35 0.85 6.58
C ILE A 39 -10.32 -0.67 6.58
N VAL A 40 -10.07 -1.24 5.42
CA VAL A 40 -9.99 -2.69 5.17
C VAL A 40 -8.53 -3.09 5.02
N ALA A 41 -8.13 -4.14 5.73
CA ALA A 41 -6.82 -4.77 5.52
C ALA A 41 -6.86 -5.65 4.26
N VAL A 42 -5.80 -5.60 3.47
CA VAL A 42 -5.62 -6.42 2.27
C VAL A 42 -4.81 -7.65 2.65
N SER A 43 -5.21 -8.82 2.13
CA SER A 43 -4.50 -10.06 2.43
C SER A 43 -3.13 -10.09 1.75
N PRO A 44 -2.06 -10.61 2.39
CA PRO A 44 -0.77 -10.81 1.73
C PRO A 44 -0.82 -11.66 0.45
N LYS A 45 -1.86 -12.49 0.30
CA LYS A 45 -2.10 -13.28 -0.93
C LYS A 45 -2.54 -12.40 -2.10
N GLU A 46 -3.24 -11.31 -1.81
CA GLU A 46 -3.81 -10.36 -2.78
C GLU A 46 -2.83 -9.24 -3.14
N GLU A 47 -1.82 -8.97 -2.30
CA GLU A 47 -0.78 -7.95 -2.52
C GLU A 47 -0.03 -8.10 -3.86
N LYS A 48 0.03 -9.32 -4.43
CA LYS A 48 0.61 -9.56 -5.76
C LYS A 48 -0.14 -8.86 -6.89
N LYS A 49 -1.43 -8.59 -6.70
CA LYS A 49 -2.32 -7.93 -7.65
C LYS A 49 -2.63 -6.51 -7.20
N TYR A 50 -2.99 -6.35 -5.93
CA TYR A 50 -3.31 -5.07 -5.32
C TYR A 50 -2.32 -4.77 -4.18
N PRO A 51 -1.18 -4.12 -4.46
CA PRO A 51 -0.02 -4.00 -3.56
C PRO A 51 -0.24 -2.92 -2.49
N ALA A 52 -1.29 -3.04 -1.70
CA ALA A 52 -1.53 -2.25 -0.50
C ALA A 52 -1.69 -3.21 0.67
N ASP A 53 -1.34 -2.78 1.88
CA ASP A 53 -1.63 -3.54 3.10
C ASP A 53 -2.99 -3.13 3.69
N ALA A 54 -3.41 -1.89 3.45
CA ALA A 54 -4.72 -1.38 3.84
C ALA A 54 -5.29 -0.42 2.81
N SER A 55 -6.61 -0.36 2.71
CA SER A 55 -7.32 0.60 1.88
C SER A 55 -8.52 1.19 2.58
N PHE A 56 -8.88 2.41 2.22
CA PHE A 56 -10.07 3.07 2.73
C PHE A 56 -10.84 3.79 1.63
N PHE A 57 -12.14 3.96 1.88
CA PHE A 57 -13.03 4.67 0.99
C PHE A 57 -13.38 6.02 1.62
N HIS A 58 -13.26 7.07 0.82
CA HIS A 58 -13.65 8.41 1.23
C HIS A 58 -14.12 9.19 0.00
N ASN A 59 -15.27 9.84 0.10
CA ASN A 59 -15.86 10.66 -0.96
C ASN A 59 -15.92 10.03 -2.36
N GLY A 60 -16.28 8.74 -2.45
CA GLY A 60 -16.40 8.06 -3.75
C GLY A 60 -15.10 7.50 -4.31
N LYS A 61 -14.01 7.64 -3.56
CA LYS A 61 -12.67 7.21 -3.96
C LYS A 61 -12.14 6.12 -3.07
N VAL A 62 -11.36 5.23 -3.67
CA VAL A 62 -10.52 4.29 -2.93
C VAL A 62 -9.09 4.80 -2.91
N ILE A 63 -8.48 4.74 -1.73
CA ILE A 63 -7.08 5.05 -1.47
C ILE A 63 -6.46 3.82 -0.82
N GLY A 64 -5.37 3.32 -1.39
CA GLY A 64 -4.57 2.22 -0.84
C GLY A 64 -3.29 2.73 -0.19
N LEU A 65 -2.87 2.05 0.86
CA LEU A 65 -1.67 2.34 1.64
C LEU A 65 -0.79 1.09 1.71
N GLN A 66 0.45 1.23 1.26
CA GLN A 66 1.51 0.24 1.46
C GLN A 66 2.47 0.77 2.53
N PHE A 67 2.47 0.15 3.70
CA PHE A 67 3.36 0.51 4.79
C PHE A 67 4.77 -0.02 4.53
N LYS A 68 5.77 0.77 4.92
CA LYS A 68 7.16 0.34 4.96
C LYS A 68 7.83 0.76 6.24
N ARG A 69 8.58 -0.14 6.85
CA ARG A 69 9.48 0.20 7.95
C ARG A 69 10.78 0.84 7.44
N PRO A 70 11.33 1.87 8.12
CA PRO A 70 12.68 2.35 7.87
C PRO A 70 13.73 1.21 7.96
N LYS A 71 14.74 1.25 7.09
CA LYS A 71 15.89 0.36 7.13
C LYS A 71 16.85 0.76 8.25
N PHE A 72 17.48 -0.26 8.81
CA PHE A 72 18.57 -0.12 9.76
C PHE A 72 19.82 -0.73 9.12
N LYS A 73 20.95 -0.02 9.18
CA LYS A 73 22.21 -0.56 8.67
C LYS A 73 22.81 -1.42 9.76
N GLU A 74 23.05 -2.69 9.46
CA GLU A 74 23.80 -3.55 10.35
C GLU A 74 25.30 -3.36 10.07
N LEU A 75 26.07 -3.03 11.10
CA LEU A 75 27.52 -2.93 11.02
C LEU A 75 28.12 -3.80 12.13
N GLY A 76 28.77 -4.90 11.73
CA GLY A 76 29.42 -5.82 12.67
C GLY A 76 28.46 -6.46 13.68
N GLY A 77 27.27 -6.90 13.24
CA GLY A 77 26.28 -7.55 14.11
C GLY A 77 25.43 -6.59 14.96
N LYS A 78 25.56 -5.28 14.75
CA LYS A 78 24.82 -4.24 15.48
C LYS A 78 24.02 -3.38 14.53
N TYR A 79 22.73 -3.17 14.82
CA TYR A 79 21.90 -2.21 14.11
C TYR A 79 22.33 -0.79 14.46
N ILE A 80 22.83 -0.07 13.46
CA ILE A 80 23.11 1.36 13.52
C ILE A 80 21.90 2.10 12.96
N ILE A 81 21.31 2.91 13.82
CA ILE A 81 20.28 3.87 13.43
C ILE A 81 20.98 5.13 12.95
N CYS A 82 20.78 5.48 11.68
CA CYS A 82 21.19 6.77 11.14
C CYS A 82 20.07 7.79 11.39
N TYR A 83 20.06 8.46 12.55
CA TYR A 83 19.02 9.46 12.86
C TYR A 83 19.02 10.67 11.91
N SER A 84 20.13 10.89 11.21
CA SER A 84 20.25 11.90 10.16
C SER A 84 19.52 11.54 8.87
N ARG A 85 19.25 10.25 8.64
CA ARG A 85 18.68 9.76 7.38
C ARG A 85 17.89 8.49 7.57
N MET A 86 16.60 8.55 7.27
CA MET A 86 15.78 7.34 7.14
C MET A 86 15.73 6.89 5.68
N GLU A 87 15.87 5.59 5.48
CA GLU A 87 15.90 4.94 4.16
C GLU A 87 14.82 3.84 4.16
N TRP A 88 14.11 3.62 3.05
CA TRP A 88 13.12 2.53 2.91
C TRP A 88 13.43 1.67 1.70
N ASP A 89 13.22 0.34 1.84
CA ASP A 89 13.13 -0.57 0.69
C ASP A 89 11.70 -0.54 0.20
N ILE A 90 11.44 0.01 -0.99
CA ILE A 90 10.07 0.11 -1.50
C ILE A 90 9.76 -0.98 -2.53
N ASP A 91 10.75 -1.73 -2.99
CA ASP A 91 10.60 -2.87 -3.89
C ASP A 91 10.72 -4.22 -3.16
N LYS A 92 10.26 -4.27 -1.91
CA LYS A 92 10.15 -5.50 -1.12
C LYS A 92 8.72 -5.69 -0.65
N PRO A 93 8.02 -6.77 -1.02
CA PRO A 93 8.48 -7.86 -1.90
C PRO A 93 8.86 -7.40 -3.32
N GLU A 94 9.67 -8.19 -4.02
CA GLU A 94 10.16 -7.85 -5.36
C GLU A 94 9.01 -7.50 -6.32
N HIS A 95 9.23 -6.51 -7.18
CA HIS A 95 8.25 -5.94 -8.12
C HIS A 95 7.14 -5.08 -7.50
N GLN A 96 7.06 -4.95 -6.17
CA GLN A 96 6.05 -4.10 -5.54
C GLN A 96 6.17 -2.64 -5.97
N TYR A 97 7.39 -2.15 -6.23
CA TYR A 97 7.61 -0.80 -6.77
C TYR A 97 6.88 -0.59 -8.09
N ASP A 98 7.04 -1.53 -9.02
CA ASP A 98 6.46 -1.42 -10.35
C ASP A 98 4.93 -1.56 -10.31
N LEU A 99 4.40 -2.41 -9.42
CA LEU A 99 2.96 -2.53 -9.19
C LEU A 99 2.35 -1.22 -8.65
N ILE A 100 2.95 -0.63 -7.60
CA ILE A 100 2.46 0.63 -7.02
C ILE A 100 2.64 1.81 -8.00
N LYS A 101 3.74 1.84 -8.76
CA LYS A 101 3.96 2.83 -9.81
C LYS A 101 2.85 2.82 -10.86
N ASN A 102 2.34 1.64 -11.20
CA ASN A 102 1.27 1.47 -12.17
C ASN A 102 -0.13 1.66 -11.59
N ASN A 103 -0.28 1.68 -10.26
CA ASN A 103 -1.56 1.88 -9.60
C ASN A 103 -1.68 3.28 -8.98
N ASN A 104 -2.63 4.08 -9.45
CA ASN A 104 -2.70 5.51 -9.10
C ASN A 104 -3.41 5.83 -7.79
N ASN A 105 -4.06 4.85 -7.16
CA ASN A 105 -4.65 5.01 -5.83
C ASN A 105 -3.77 4.50 -4.69
N ILE A 106 -2.64 3.84 -4.95
CA ILE A 106 -1.80 3.26 -3.90
C ILE A 106 -0.61 4.16 -3.59
N TYR A 107 -0.41 4.42 -2.29
CA TYR A 107 0.66 5.26 -1.76
C TYR A 107 1.44 4.48 -0.72
N TYR A 108 2.75 4.70 -0.69
CA TYR A 108 3.56 4.26 0.43
C TYR A 108 3.28 5.12 1.65
N ALA A 109 3.07 4.48 2.79
CA ALA A 109 3.08 5.09 4.12
C ALA A 109 4.45 4.83 4.77
N LEU A 110 5.25 5.89 4.89
CA LEU A 110 6.67 5.87 5.26
C LEU A 110 6.86 6.57 6.63
N PRO A 111 6.92 5.84 7.76
CA PRO A 111 7.08 6.41 9.09
C PRO A 111 8.46 7.02 9.28
N THR A 112 8.51 8.32 9.55
CA THR A 112 9.72 9.12 9.80
C THR A 112 10.13 9.15 11.26
N PHE A 113 9.93 8.04 11.97
CA PHE A 113 10.32 7.88 13.36
C PHE A 113 10.56 6.40 13.66
N ILE A 114 11.29 6.13 14.74
CA ILE A 114 11.61 4.76 15.17
C ILE A 114 11.46 4.55 16.68
N ASN A 115 11.11 5.60 17.43
CA ASN A 115 10.94 5.52 18.86
C ASN A 115 9.45 5.30 19.15
N ARG A 116 9.13 4.22 19.88
CA ARG A 116 7.76 3.83 20.27
C ARG A 116 7.01 4.94 21.00
N ALA A 117 7.71 5.86 21.66
CA ALA A 117 7.11 7.03 22.32
C ALA A 117 6.31 7.94 21.35
N TRP A 118 6.56 7.85 20.04
CA TRP A 118 5.84 8.64 19.03
C TRP A 118 4.60 7.94 18.48
N GLN A 119 4.19 6.79 19.02
CA GLN A 119 3.04 6.03 18.53
C GLN A 119 1.75 6.87 18.47
N GLU A 120 1.52 7.75 19.44
CA GLU A 120 0.32 8.61 19.49
C GLU A 120 0.32 9.67 18.38
N ASN A 121 1.50 10.02 17.86
CA ASN A 121 1.69 11.01 16.81
C ASN A 121 2.11 10.35 15.48
N ALA A 122 1.97 9.04 15.35
CA ALA A 122 2.51 8.27 14.23
C ALA A 122 2.06 8.80 12.87
N LEU A 123 0.79 9.21 12.75
CA LEU A 123 0.23 9.77 11.53
C LEU A 123 0.92 11.06 11.09
N HIS A 124 1.18 11.98 12.01
CA HIS A 124 1.89 13.23 11.73
C HIS A 124 3.35 12.99 11.34
N HIS A 125 3.95 11.94 11.89
CA HIS A 125 5.30 11.50 11.55
C HIS A 125 5.34 10.48 10.42
N CYS A 126 4.29 10.35 9.61
CA CYS A 126 4.29 9.54 8.40
C CYS A 126 4.42 10.42 7.15
N PHE A 127 5.07 9.91 6.12
CA PHE A 127 4.95 10.42 4.76
C PHE A 127 4.08 9.53 3.90
N PHE A 128 3.30 10.17 3.04
CA PHE A 128 2.51 9.52 2.01
C PHE A 128 3.10 9.89 0.66
N TRP A 129 3.62 8.90 -0.06
CA TRP A 129 4.35 9.13 -1.30
C TRP A 129 4.12 8.01 -2.30
N ARG A 130 4.23 8.29 -3.58
CA ARG A 130 4.22 7.26 -4.62
C ARG A 130 5.17 7.62 -5.75
N PRO A 131 5.77 6.63 -6.43
CA PRO A 131 6.60 6.87 -7.60
C PRO A 131 5.75 7.39 -8.77
N ASN A 132 6.26 8.40 -9.45
CA ASN A 132 5.73 8.83 -10.74
C ASN A 132 6.21 7.86 -11.85
N LYS A 133 5.58 7.93 -13.04
CA LYS A 133 5.92 7.03 -14.17
C LYS A 133 7.37 7.17 -14.66
N LYS A 134 8.02 8.32 -14.42
CA LYS A 134 9.41 8.60 -14.82
C LYS A 134 10.43 8.15 -13.77
N ASP A 135 10.00 7.88 -12.53
CA ASP A 135 10.90 7.48 -11.45
C ASP A 135 11.47 6.10 -11.69
N LYS A 136 12.79 5.97 -11.49
CA LYS A 136 13.54 4.70 -11.62
C LYS A 136 14.10 4.21 -10.29
N HIS A 137 13.94 4.97 -9.21
CA HIS A 137 14.61 4.71 -7.95
C HIS A 137 13.72 3.86 -7.03
N LYS A 138 14.20 2.65 -6.72
CA LYS A 138 13.56 1.68 -5.82
C LYS A 138 13.90 1.88 -4.34
N TYR A 139 14.50 3.03 -4.01
CA TYR A 139 14.83 3.42 -2.64
C TYR A 139 14.38 4.85 -2.39
N VAL A 140 13.75 5.08 -1.24
CA VAL A 140 13.31 6.42 -0.79
C VAL A 140 14.05 6.78 0.49
N TRP A 141 14.50 8.03 0.55
CA TRP A 141 15.38 8.54 1.58
C TRP A 141 14.78 9.85 2.09
N TYR A 142 14.78 10.04 3.40
CA TYR A 142 14.37 11.29 4.04
C TYR A 142 15.50 11.82 4.91
N ASN A 143 15.92 13.05 4.63
CA ASN A 143 16.87 13.76 5.47
C ASN A 143 16.12 14.42 6.62
N ASN A 144 16.63 14.26 7.82
CA ASN A 144 16.25 15.14 8.91
C ASN A 144 16.90 16.51 8.64
N SER A 145 16.19 17.63 8.74
CA SER A 145 16.75 18.96 8.40
C SER A 145 18.00 19.33 9.23
N ASN A 146 18.19 18.69 10.38
CA ASN A 146 19.40 18.80 11.21
C ASN A 146 20.57 17.91 10.73
N ALA A 147 20.39 17.13 9.66
CA ALA A 147 21.41 16.28 9.06
C ALA A 147 22.14 17.03 7.95
N ASN A 148 23.42 17.31 8.19
CA ASN A 148 24.28 18.07 7.30
C ASN A 148 24.69 17.23 6.07
N ILE A 149 23.76 16.94 5.14
CA ILE A 149 24.01 16.11 3.97
C ILE A 149 23.30 16.67 2.73
N SER A 150 24.07 16.96 1.68
CA SER A 150 23.62 17.51 0.40
C SER A 150 23.19 16.41 -0.60
N LEU A 151 22.01 15.81 -0.45
CA LEU A 151 21.45 14.90 -1.46
C LEU A 151 19.91 14.94 -1.48
N LEU A 152 19.33 14.62 -2.66
CA LEU A 152 17.92 14.75 -3.07
C LEU A 152 16.91 14.43 -1.96
N GLU A 153 16.32 15.48 -1.38
CA GLU A 153 15.09 15.40 -0.60
C GLU A 153 13.92 15.06 -1.56
N ARG A 154 13.08 14.09 -1.19
CA ARG A 154 11.79 13.89 -1.88
C ARG A 154 10.82 14.96 -1.42
N THR A 155 10.82 16.10 -2.11
CA THR A 155 9.93 17.23 -1.83
C THR A 155 8.48 16.98 -2.23
N ASP A 156 8.21 15.87 -2.92
CA ASP A 156 6.92 15.45 -3.44
C ASP A 156 6.17 14.48 -2.50
N ALA A 157 6.73 14.17 -1.33
CA ALA A 157 6.06 13.40 -0.30
C ALA A 157 5.11 14.28 0.53
N TYR A 158 3.91 13.76 0.82
CA TYR A 158 2.91 14.48 1.60
C TYR A 158 2.99 14.12 3.08
N ARG A 159 2.90 15.11 3.96
CA ARG A 159 2.46 14.89 5.36
C ARG A 159 0.95 14.67 5.36
N TRP A 160 0.42 14.10 6.45
CA TRP A 160 -1.02 13.79 6.54
C TRP A 160 -1.94 14.95 6.14
N GLY A 161 -1.70 16.16 6.67
CA GLY A 161 -2.50 17.35 6.34
C GLY A 161 -2.55 17.65 4.83
N THR A 162 -1.39 17.67 4.17
CA THR A 162 -1.34 17.87 2.72
C THR A 162 -1.93 16.68 1.96
N PHE A 163 -1.71 15.46 2.45
CA PHE A 163 -2.25 14.25 1.80
C PHE A 163 -3.78 14.26 1.80
N ILE A 164 -4.41 14.60 2.92
CA ILE A 164 -5.86 14.67 3.01
C ILE A 164 -6.43 15.84 2.19
N GLU A 165 -5.75 16.99 2.14
CA GLU A 165 -6.12 18.09 1.24
C GLU A 165 -6.12 17.66 -0.23
N GLN A 166 -5.16 16.84 -0.65
CA GLN A 166 -5.13 16.29 -2.00
C GLN A 166 -6.25 15.27 -2.27
N ILE A 167 -6.71 14.56 -1.25
CA ILE A 167 -7.89 13.68 -1.35
C ILE A 167 -9.15 14.54 -1.57
N TYR A 168 -9.35 15.57 -0.75
CA TYR A 168 -10.50 16.49 -0.86
C TYR A 168 -10.48 17.34 -2.15
N SER A 169 -9.28 17.71 -2.63
CA SER A 169 -9.08 18.50 -3.88
C SER A 169 -9.16 17.64 -5.15
N ASP A 170 -9.58 16.40 -4.99
CA ASP A 170 -9.73 15.42 -6.03
C ASP A 170 -8.48 14.94 -6.78
N ASN A 171 -7.28 15.27 -6.29
CA ASN A 171 -6.01 14.95 -6.95
C ASN A 171 -5.49 13.54 -6.65
N ILE A 172 -5.96 12.92 -5.56
CA ILE A 172 -5.54 11.58 -5.11
C ILE A 172 -6.74 10.63 -5.06
N GLY A 173 -6.46 9.34 -5.24
CA GLY A 173 -7.44 8.25 -5.20
C GLY A 173 -8.01 7.93 -6.58
N VAL A 174 -8.66 6.76 -6.67
CA VAL A 174 -9.40 6.36 -7.88
C VAL A 174 -10.88 6.40 -7.57
N TRP A 175 -11.63 7.10 -8.42
CA TRP A 175 -13.09 7.10 -8.39
C TRP A 175 -13.60 5.70 -8.69
N VAL A 176 -14.41 5.17 -7.80
CA VAL A 176 -15.01 3.86 -8.00
C VAL A 176 -16.49 4.02 -8.33
N GLY A 177 -16.78 4.05 -9.64
CA GLY A 177 -18.11 4.12 -10.22
C GLY A 177 -18.52 5.48 -10.82
N LYS A 178 -19.72 5.54 -11.43
CA LYS A 178 -20.54 6.77 -11.39
C LYS A 178 -20.84 7.04 -9.90
N LYS A 179 -20.91 8.30 -9.42
CA LYS A 179 -21.34 8.64 -8.04
C LYS A 179 -22.36 7.59 -7.54
N GLY A 180 -21.94 6.69 -6.64
CA GLY A 180 -22.81 5.66 -6.05
C GLY A 180 -22.80 4.22 -6.62
N LYS A 181 -21.90 3.79 -7.52
CA LYS A 181 -21.88 2.39 -8.00
C LYS A 181 -21.13 1.40 -7.10
N HIS A 182 -20.05 1.80 -6.42
CA HIS A 182 -19.41 0.95 -5.41
C HIS A 182 -19.68 1.55 -4.05
N LYS A 183 -20.40 0.79 -3.21
CA LYS A 183 -20.82 1.25 -1.88
C LYS A 183 -19.76 1.05 -0.80
N ASN A 184 -18.69 0.29 -1.07
CA ASN A 184 -17.62 0.05 -0.10
C ASN A 184 -16.28 -0.36 -0.78
N VAL A 185 -15.19 -0.28 -0.01
CA VAL A 185 -13.81 -0.64 -0.43
C VAL A 185 -13.73 -2.09 -0.90
N TYR A 186 -14.42 -2.98 -0.20
CA TYR A 186 -14.37 -4.43 -0.44
C TYR A 186 -14.77 -4.80 -1.86
N ASN A 187 -15.89 -4.25 -2.36
CA ASN A 187 -16.36 -4.53 -3.71
C ASN A 187 -15.35 -4.05 -4.76
N TYR A 188 -14.74 -2.87 -4.56
CA TYR A 188 -13.72 -2.38 -5.49
C TYR A 188 -12.51 -3.31 -5.55
N ILE A 189 -12.01 -3.75 -4.41
CA ILE A 189 -10.84 -4.63 -4.37
C ILE A 189 -11.18 -5.96 -5.05
N ASN A 190 -12.34 -6.56 -4.76
CA ASN A 190 -12.77 -7.80 -5.41
C ASN A 190 -12.95 -7.64 -6.92
N ASP A 191 -13.57 -6.55 -7.37
CA ASP A 191 -13.72 -6.25 -8.79
C ASP A 191 -12.36 -6.06 -9.47
N PHE A 192 -11.42 -5.36 -8.80
CA PHE A 192 -10.05 -5.20 -9.27
C PHE A 192 -9.34 -6.55 -9.41
N LEU A 193 -9.46 -7.41 -8.40
CA LEU A 193 -8.79 -8.72 -8.35
C LEU A 193 -9.35 -9.71 -9.38
N SER A 194 -10.67 -9.67 -9.61
CA SER A 194 -11.37 -10.54 -10.58
C SER A 194 -11.17 -10.11 -12.02
N TRP A 195 -11.05 -8.80 -12.29
CA TRP A 195 -10.83 -8.29 -13.65
C TRP A 195 -9.49 -8.76 -14.24
N ASP A 196 -8.46 -8.91 -13.40
CA ASP A 196 -7.18 -9.45 -13.80
C ASP A 196 -7.21 -10.95 -14.06
N ASP A 197 -8.05 -11.72 -13.36
CA ASP A 197 -8.24 -13.14 -13.65
C ASP A 197 -8.91 -13.35 -15.02
N HIS A 198 -9.95 -12.56 -15.32
CA HIS A 198 -10.60 -12.61 -16.64
C HIS A 198 -9.66 -12.22 -17.80
N LYS A 199 -8.77 -11.24 -17.62
CA LYS A 199 -7.76 -10.92 -18.63
C LYS A 199 -6.79 -12.07 -18.88
N LYS A 200 -6.43 -12.79 -17.83
CA LYS A 200 -5.54 -13.95 -17.94
C LYS A 200 -6.23 -15.08 -18.71
N GLU A 201 -7.49 -15.38 -18.38
CA GLU A 201 -8.31 -16.35 -19.12
C GLU A 201 -8.42 -16.00 -20.60
N LEU A 202 -8.72 -14.74 -20.93
CA LEU A 202 -8.82 -14.29 -22.32
C LEU A 202 -7.49 -14.40 -23.08
N ASN A 203 -6.36 -14.12 -22.43
CA ASN A 203 -5.04 -14.27 -23.04
C ASN A 203 -4.63 -15.74 -23.21
N ASP A 204 -5.02 -16.61 -22.27
CA ASP A 204 -4.79 -18.06 -22.32
C ASP A 204 -5.67 -18.70 -23.41
N GLU A 205 -6.91 -18.25 -23.59
CA GLU A 205 -7.78 -18.67 -24.70
C GLU A 205 -7.25 -18.19 -26.05
N GLN A 206 -6.81 -16.94 -26.16
CA GLN A 206 -6.22 -16.42 -27.40
C GLN A 206 -4.92 -17.13 -27.78
N SER A 207 -4.10 -17.51 -26.80
CA SER A 207 -2.86 -18.26 -27.04
C SER A 207 -3.10 -19.74 -27.34
N LYS A 208 -4.15 -20.36 -26.77
CA LYS A 208 -4.65 -21.67 -27.20
C LYS A 208 -5.16 -21.61 -28.64
N ASN A 209 -6.00 -20.64 -28.99
CA ASN A 209 -6.55 -20.47 -30.34
C ASN A 209 -5.46 -20.22 -31.40
N ARG A 210 -4.36 -19.52 -31.06
CA ARG A 210 -3.20 -19.40 -31.95
C ARG A 210 -2.46 -20.73 -32.15
N LYS A 211 -2.29 -21.53 -31.09
CA LYS A 211 -1.70 -22.87 -31.20
C LYS A 211 -2.57 -23.86 -31.95
N THR A 212 -3.90 -23.71 -31.91
CA THR A 212 -4.84 -24.52 -32.70
C THR A 212 -4.90 -24.06 -34.16
N GLN A 213 -4.64 -22.78 -34.46
CA GLN A 213 -4.51 -22.32 -35.86
C GLN A 213 -3.24 -22.83 -36.56
N ASP A 214 -2.17 -23.08 -35.79
CA ASP A 214 -0.93 -23.67 -36.32
C ASP A 214 -0.99 -25.20 -36.42
N ASN A 215 -1.98 -25.84 -35.78
CA ASN A 215 -2.20 -27.29 -35.77
C ASN A 215 -3.66 -27.62 -36.14
N GLU A 216 -3.85 -27.91 -37.43
CA GLU A 216 -4.93 -28.73 -37.99
C GLU A 216 -6.18 -28.04 -38.57
N SER A 217 -6.36 -28.34 -39.86
CA SER A 217 -7.62 -28.70 -40.47
C SER A 217 -8.54 -29.55 -39.56
N PHE A 218 -9.83 -29.21 -39.58
CA PHE A 218 -11.01 -30.07 -39.35
C PHE A 218 -11.58 -30.28 -37.90
N ILE A 219 -12.86 -29.83 -37.79
CA ILE A 219 -14.04 -30.29 -37.02
C ILE A 219 -14.09 -30.19 -35.47
N GLY A 220 -15.00 -29.31 -34.99
CA GLY A 220 -16.24 -29.70 -34.27
C GLY A 220 -16.33 -29.49 -32.75
N GLU A 221 -17.37 -28.74 -32.34
CA GLU A 221 -18.20 -28.81 -31.08
C GLU A 221 -17.52 -28.76 -29.69
N GLN A 222 -18.09 -28.31 -28.57
CA GLN A 222 -19.25 -27.53 -28.11
C GLN A 222 -18.97 -27.17 -26.62
N GLU A 223 -19.70 -26.20 -26.08
CA GLU A 223 -19.58 -25.51 -24.77
C GLU A 223 -19.61 -26.38 -23.49
N ASP A 224 -19.03 -25.87 -22.39
CA ASP A 224 -19.61 -26.01 -21.05
C ASP A 224 -19.12 -24.90 -20.08
N ASN A 225 -20.06 -24.11 -19.54
CA ASN A 225 -19.80 -22.99 -18.62
C ASN A 225 -20.25 -23.37 -17.20
N SER A 226 -19.31 -23.52 -16.26
CA SER A 226 -19.63 -23.68 -14.83
C SER A 226 -19.02 -22.54 -14.00
N ILE A 227 -19.89 -21.80 -13.31
CA ILE A 227 -19.57 -20.73 -12.37
C ILE A 227 -19.59 -21.32 -10.95
N TYR A 228 -18.48 -21.22 -10.21
CA TYR A 228 -18.43 -21.56 -8.78
C TYR A 228 -18.58 -20.29 -7.92
N TYR A 229 -19.56 -20.30 -7.02
CA TYR A 229 -19.69 -19.32 -5.94
C TYR A 229 -18.90 -19.81 -4.70
N PHE A 230 -18.14 -18.91 -4.06
CA PHE A 230 -17.64 -19.12 -2.70
C PHE A 230 -18.26 -18.11 -1.73
N ILE A 231 -18.84 -18.66 -0.67
CA ILE A 231 -19.48 -17.99 0.47
C ILE A 231 -18.41 -17.67 1.52
N PHE A 232 -18.50 -16.52 2.19
CA PHE A 232 -17.75 -16.25 3.43
C PHE A 232 -18.69 -16.10 4.63
N ILE A 233 -18.27 -16.72 5.73
CA ILE A 233 -18.94 -16.75 7.05
C ILE A 233 -18.48 -15.51 7.84
N PRO A 234 -19.39 -14.66 8.35
CA PRO A 234 -19.00 -13.59 9.25
C PRO A 234 -18.61 -14.15 10.62
N MET A 235 -17.45 -13.75 11.14
CA MET A 235 -17.10 -13.97 12.53
C MET A 235 -17.81 -12.92 13.39
N ASN A 236 -18.62 -13.39 14.33
CA ASN A 236 -19.19 -12.54 15.37
C ASN A 236 -18.10 -12.13 16.37
N GLU A 237 -18.15 -10.86 16.77
CA GLU A 237 -17.36 -10.31 17.88
C GLU A 237 -17.89 -10.86 19.21
N HIS A 238 -16.97 -11.24 20.10
CA HIS A 238 -17.20 -11.51 21.52
C HIS A 238 -16.54 -10.41 22.35
#